data_AF-A0A5B6ULX2-F1
#
_entry.id   AF-A0A5B6ULX2-F1
#
_cell.length_a   1.000
_cell.length_b   1.000
_cell.length_c   1.000
_cell.angle_alpha   90.00
_cell.angle_beta   90.00
_cell.angle_gamma   90.00
#
_symmetry.space_group_name_H-M   'P 1'
#
loop_
_entity.id
_entity.type
_entity.pdbx_description
1 polymer ?
#
loop_
_entity_poly.entity_id
_entity_poly.type
_entity_poly.pdbx_seq_one_letter_code
_entity_poly.pdbx_strand_id
1 'polypeptide(L)'
;MTQPQQERDRLLAAVENRAANSDSQIQKAQEINVQKLKALEAQISDLKKKQENQVELLKQKQRSDEAAKRLQAEIQYIKAQKVQLQHKIKQEAEQFRQWKAYREKELLQLKKEGRRNEYERHKLEALNQRQKQVLQRKTEEAAMATKRLKELLEARKYSIRDNSVNHNGHTPNGQSNEKSMQKWLDHELEVMVNVREVRFAYEKQIQVQTALTEELTLLKQVDQLSSNGEIPQRVNKGHSRLLSMSPNARKERIASLENMLSMSSNALTEMASQLSEAEERERGSVGRGRWNQVRSINDAKNLLQYLFNTTAESRCHLREKDLEIKDLKQQLKDLTALLWQSEAQKKELVKEQMMREQAVAIALATSASGNSRSSSKHFADDLSGPLSPVSLPAPKQLKFTPGFVNVSVRDSAGFLDQTRKMVPVGHLSMMKLTTKGQTGKLWRWKRSHHQWLLQFRWKWQKPWKLSEWIKHSDETIMRSKPRALALTDRI
;
A
#
# COMPACT_ATOMS: atom_id res chain seq x y z
N MET A 1 53.79 -0.93 157.91
CA MET A 1 52.92 -0.05 157.10
C MET A 1 53.27 -0.26 155.63
N THR A 2 52.25 -0.24 154.75
CA THR A 2 52.31 -0.15 153.26
C THR A 2 52.78 -1.35 152.40
N GLN A 3 52.34 -2.59 152.63
CA GLN A 3 52.44 -3.69 151.62
C GLN A 3 51.10 -4.19 151.07
N PRO A 4 50.02 -4.41 151.86
CA PRO A 4 48.78 -4.97 151.32
C PRO A 4 47.92 -4.00 150.49
N GLN A 5 48.00 -2.68 150.73
CA GLN A 5 47.27 -1.68 149.93
C GLN A 5 47.80 -1.57 148.49
N GLN A 6 49.11 -1.65 148.32
CA GLN A 6 49.78 -1.49 147.02
C GLN A 6 49.54 -2.70 146.09
N GLU A 7 49.32 -3.88 146.69
CA GLU A 7 48.97 -5.10 145.96
C GLU A 7 47.50 -5.11 145.54
N ARG A 8 46.59 -4.59 146.38
CA ARG A 8 45.17 -4.42 146.03
C ARG A 8 44.98 -3.43 144.88
N ASP A 9 45.64 -2.29 144.92
CA ASP A 9 45.54 -1.28 143.86
C ASP A 9 46.22 -1.77 142.56
N ARG A 10 47.28 -2.58 142.65
CA ARG A 10 47.84 -3.30 141.49
C ARG A 10 46.89 -4.31 140.89
N LEU A 11 46.20 -5.10 141.72
CA LEU A 11 45.27 -6.13 141.25
C LEU A 11 44.00 -5.52 140.68
N LEU A 12 43.47 -4.44 141.27
CA LEU A 12 42.36 -3.68 140.69
C LEU A 12 42.75 -3.05 139.35
N ALA A 13 43.93 -2.41 139.27
CA ALA A 13 44.46 -1.91 138.00
C ALA A 13 44.71 -3.02 136.97
N ALA A 14 45.07 -4.23 137.40
CA ALA A 14 45.25 -5.38 136.53
C ALA A 14 43.91 -5.93 136.02
N VAL A 15 42.87 -5.97 136.86
CA VAL A 15 41.50 -6.40 136.49
C VAL A 15 40.84 -5.36 135.58
N GLU A 16 40.95 -4.07 135.90
CA GLU A 16 40.48 -2.98 135.04
C GLU A 16 41.23 -2.96 133.71
N ASN A 17 42.55 -3.19 133.69
CA ASN A 17 43.28 -3.37 132.43
C ASN A 17 42.85 -4.62 131.67
N ARG A 18 42.53 -5.72 132.34
CA ARG A 18 42.09 -6.96 131.68
C ARG A 18 40.69 -6.82 131.10
N ALA A 19 39.78 -6.16 131.82
CA ALA A 19 38.42 -5.84 131.38
C ALA A 19 38.43 -4.79 130.26
N ALA A 20 39.22 -3.72 130.38
CA ALA A 20 39.38 -2.72 129.33
C ALA A 20 40.08 -3.29 128.08
N ASN A 21 41.07 -4.18 128.25
CA ASN A 21 41.70 -4.87 127.11
C ASN A 21 40.78 -5.93 126.49
N SER A 22 39.96 -6.64 127.29
CA SER A 22 38.97 -7.59 126.76
C SER A 22 37.85 -6.88 126.03
N ASP A 23 37.32 -5.79 126.58
CA ASP A 23 36.29 -4.96 125.94
C ASP A 23 36.83 -4.28 124.69
N SER A 24 38.08 -3.79 124.72
CA SER A 24 38.76 -3.26 123.52
C SER A 24 39.01 -4.35 122.47
N GLN A 25 39.35 -5.58 122.88
CA GLN A 25 39.49 -6.73 121.95
C GLN A 25 38.16 -7.16 121.36
N ILE A 26 37.08 -7.19 122.14
CA ILE A 26 35.73 -7.54 121.69
C ILE A 26 35.20 -6.46 120.74
N GLN A 27 35.37 -5.17 121.06
CA GLN A 27 35.02 -4.07 120.16
C GLN A 27 35.83 -4.11 118.86
N LYS A 28 37.15 -4.34 118.92
CA LYS A 28 37.98 -4.51 117.71
C LYS A 28 37.54 -5.72 116.87
N ALA A 29 37.22 -6.85 117.51
CA ALA A 29 36.72 -8.03 116.81
C ALA A 29 35.34 -7.78 116.17
N GLN A 30 34.45 -7.06 116.86
CA GLN A 30 33.16 -6.62 116.31
C GLN A 30 33.35 -5.64 115.16
N GLU A 31 34.23 -4.64 115.28
CA GLU A 31 34.54 -3.70 114.20
C GLU A 31 35.11 -4.40 112.97
N ILE A 32 36.03 -5.35 113.14
CA ILE A 32 36.55 -6.19 112.05
C ILE A 32 35.43 -7.00 111.41
N ASN A 33 34.52 -7.57 112.20
CA ASN A 33 33.37 -8.32 111.67
C ASN A 33 32.37 -7.41 110.94
N VAL A 34 32.10 -6.21 111.43
CA VAL A 34 31.26 -5.20 110.78
C VAL A 34 31.90 -4.72 109.48
N GLN A 35 33.22 -4.49 109.46
CA GLN A 35 33.95 -4.13 108.25
C GLN A 35 33.94 -5.26 107.22
N LYS A 36 34.12 -6.52 107.64
CA LYS A 36 33.98 -7.70 106.76
C LYS A 36 32.57 -7.83 106.21
N LEU A 37 31.54 -7.64 107.04
CA LEU A 37 30.14 -7.64 106.59
C LEU A 37 29.89 -6.54 105.57
N LYS A 38 30.33 -5.31 105.82
CA LYS A 38 30.23 -4.20 104.87
C LYS A 38 30.97 -4.47 103.55
N ALA A 39 32.15 -5.09 103.61
CA ALA A 39 32.91 -5.48 102.42
C ALA A 39 32.20 -6.58 101.62
N LEU A 40 31.60 -7.56 102.30
CA LEU A 40 30.81 -8.62 101.67
C LEU A 40 29.50 -8.07 101.08
N GLU A 41 28.80 -7.16 101.76
CA GLU A 41 27.63 -6.46 101.22
C GLU A 41 27.98 -5.64 99.97
N ALA A 42 29.12 -4.94 99.99
CA ALA A 42 29.62 -4.21 98.83
C ALA A 42 29.93 -5.16 97.66
N GLN A 43 30.59 -6.30 97.91
CA GLN A 43 30.83 -7.33 96.88
C GLN A 43 29.53 -7.92 96.33
N ILE A 44 28.55 -8.23 97.18
CA ILE A 44 27.24 -8.75 96.76
C ILE A 44 26.52 -7.72 95.90
N SER A 45 26.54 -6.45 96.29
CA SER A 45 25.95 -5.35 95.51
C SER A 45 26.62 -5.21 94.14
N ASP A 46 27.95 -5.28 94.10
CA ASP A 46 28.73 -5.15 92.86
C ASP A 46 28.52 -6.36 91.92
N LEU A 47 28.45 -7.58 92.48
CA LEU A 47 28.09 -8.80 91.76
C LEU A 47 26.66 -8.75 91.22
N LYS A 48 25.71 -8.25 92.02
CA LYS A 48 24.31 -8.06 91.59
C LYS A 48 24.23 -7.08 90.42
N LYS A 49 24.97 -5.97 90.47
CA LYS A 49 25.06 -4.99 89.37
C LYS A 49 25.68 -5.59 88.11
N LYS A 50 26.73 -6.42 88.24
CA LYS A 50 27.33 -7.15 87.10
C LYS A 50 26.35 -8.15 86.50
N GLN A 51 25.61 -8.88 87.32
CA GLN A 51 24.57 -9.81 86.87
C GLN A 51 23.47 -9.07 86.10
N GLU A 52 23.00 -7.93 86.61
CA GLU A 52 21.97 -7.11 85.97
C GLU A 52 22.45 -6.57 84.61
N ASN A 53 23.68 -6.04 84.55
CA ASN A 53 24.31 -5.63 83.29
C ASN A 53 24.44 -6.80 82.29
N GLN A 54 24.78 -8.00 82.76
CA GLN A 54 24.90 -9.19 81.90
C GLN A 54 23.54 -9.62 81.35
N VAL A 55 22.47 -9.52 82.15
CA VAL A 55 21.08 -9.76 81.72
C VAL A 55 20.64 -8.71 80.69
N GLU A 56 20.97 -7.44 80.89
CA GLU A 56 20.67 -6.38 79.91
C GLU A 56 21.41 -6.59 78.58
N LEU A 57 22.71 -6.95 78.63
CA LEU A 57 23.50 -7.27 77.45
C LEU A 57 22.91 -8.46 76.68
N LEU A 58 22.46 -9.50 77.38
CA LEU A 58 21.79 -10.65 76.75
C LEU A 58 20.49 -10.23 76.06
N LYS A 59 19.67 -9.37 76.70
CA LYS A 59 18.45 -8.82 76.08
C LYS A 59 18.77 -7.99 74.84
N GLN A 60 19.82 -7.16 74.89
CA GLN A 60 20.24 -6.35 73.74
C GLN A 60 20.74 -7.23 72.59
N LYS A 61 21.52 -8.27 72.89
CA LYS A 61 21.97 -9.25 71.89
C LYS A 61 20.78 -9.96 71.24
N GLN A 62 19.81 -10.42 72.04
CA GLN A 62 18.60 -11.06 71.51
C GLN A 62 17.84 -10.12 70.55
N ARG A 63 17.65 -8.85 70.93
CA ARG A 63 17.00 -7.85 70.06
C ARG A 63 17.77 -7.63 68.75
N SER A 64 19.10 -7.59 68.81
CA SER A 64 19.97 -7.49 67.63
C SER A 64 19.85 -8.73 66.74
N ASP A 65 19.87 -9.94 67.31
CA ASP A 65 19.74 -11.19 66.57
C ASP A 65 18.36 -11.30 65.90
N GLU A 66 17.29 -10.87 66.56
CA GLU A 66 15.96 -10.78 65.98
C GLU A 66 15.89 -9.76 64.84
N ALA A 67 16.52 -8.58 64.99
CA ALA A 67 16.59 -7.59 63.92
C ALA A 67 17.38 -8.12 62.71
N ALA A 68 18.50 -8.81 62.93
CA ALA A 68 19.27 -9.46 61.89
C ALA A 68 18.46 -10.54 61.16
N LYS A 69 17.67 -11.35 61.89
CA LYS A 69 16.77 -12.33 61.28
C LYS A 69 15.67 -11.68 60.43
N ARG A 70 15.07 -10.58 60.90
CA ARG A 70 14.07 -9.80 60.12
C ARG A 70 14.68 -9.26 58.83
N LEU A 71 15.85 -8.61 58.91
CA LEU A 71 16.56 -8.10 57.73
C LEU A 71 16.93 -9.22 56.76
N GLN A 72 17.37 -10.38 57.26
CA GLN A 72 17.69 -11.53 56.42
C GLN A 72 16.45 -12.05 55.69
N ALA A 73 15.30 -12.13 56.37
CA ALA A 73 14.03 -12.52 55.74
C ALA A 73 13.60 -11.52 54.66
N GLU A 74 13.74 -10.22 54.92
CA GLU A 74 13.43 -9.16 53.97
C GLU A 74 14.35 -9.18 52.74
N ILE A 75 15.64 -9.45 52.92
CA ILE A 75 16.59 -9.66 51.81
C ILE A 75 16.15 -10.84 50.94
N GLN A 76 15.73 -11.96 51.54
CA GLN A 76 15.25 -13.13 50.78
C GLN A 76 13.96 -12.82 50.02
N TYR A 77 13.04 -12.08 50.65
CA TYR A 77 11.82 -11.60 50.02
C TYR A 77 12.11 -10.71 48.80
N ILE A 78 12.99 -9.71 48.95
CA ILE A 78 13.40 -8.82 47.86
C ILE A 78 14.09 -9.59 46.73
N LYS A 79 14.92 -10.60 47.05
CA LYS A 79 15.53 -11.47 46.04
C LYS A 79 14.49 -12.26 45.25
N ALA A 80 13.49 -12.83 45.92
CA ALA A 80 12.40 -13.55 45.27
C ALA A 80 11.58 -12.62 44.35
N GLN A 81 11.22 -11.43 44.84
CA GLN A 81 10.52 -10.42 44.05
C GLN A 81 11.33 -9.97 42.82
N LYS A 82 12.65 -9.76 42.97
CA LYS A 82 13.54 -9.41 41.85
C LYS A 82 13.53 -10.49 40.76
N VAL A 83 13.59 -11.76 41.13
CA VAL A 83 13.55 -12.88 40.17
C VAL A 83 12.19 -12.94 39.47
N GLN A 84 11.08 -12.79 40.21
CA GLN A 84 9.74 -12.73 39.62
C GLN A 84 9.61 -11.58 38.62
N LEU A 85 10.09 -10.37 38.97
CA LEU A 85 10.10 -9.22 38.07
C LEU A 85 10.95 -9.48 36.81
N GLN A 86 12.13 -10.10 36.96
CA GLN A 86 12.95 -10.47 35.80
C GLN A 86 12.26 -11.48 34.88
N HIS A 87 11.52 -12.44 35.43
CA HIS A 87 10.72 -13.38 34.62
C HIS A 87 9.57 -12.65 33.90
N LYS A 88 8.86 -11.76 34.60
CA LYS A 88 7.78 -10.97 34.00
C LYS A 88 8.29 -10.08 32.86
N ILE A 89 9.41 -9.37 33.05
CA ILE A 89 10.05 -8.57 32.00
C ILE A 89 10.44 -9.43 30.80
N LYS A 90 11.01 -10.63 31.01
CA LYS A 90 11.36 -11.55 29.92
C LYS A 90 10.12 -12.03 29.16
N GLN A 91 9.05 -12.37 29.87
CA GLN A 91 7.80 -12.82 29.26
C GLN A 91 7.15 -11.70 28.43
N GLU A 92 7.06 -10.48 28.98
CA GLU A 92 6.51 -9.32 28.28
C GLU A 92 7.36 -8.94 27.05
N ALA A 93 8.69 -9.02 27.15
CA ALA A 93 9.58 -8.78 26.01
C ALA A 93 9.37 -9.80 24.89
N GLU A 94 9.15 -11.07 25.24
CA GLU A 94 8.87 -12.13 24.26
C GLU A 94 7.49 -11.97 23.62
N GLN A 95 6.47 -11.63 24.42
CA GLN A 95 5.15 -11.27 23.90
C GLN A 95 5.22 -10.08 22.94
N PHE A 96 5.97 -9.04 23.30
CA PHE A 96 6.17 -7.88 22.43
C PHE A 96 6.90 -8.26 21.13
N ARG A 97 7.90 -9.15 21.20
CA ARG A 97 8.61 -9.67 20.03
C ARG A 97 7.66 -10.40 19.08
N GLN A 98 6.81 -11.28 19.62
CA GLN A 98 5.82 -12.03 18.85
C GLN A 98 4.76 -11.11 18.24
N TRP A 99 4.21 -10.20 19.03
CA TRP A 99 3.24 -9.20 18.55
C TRP A 99 3.82 -8.34 17.42
N LYS A 100 5.07 -7.88 17.57
CA LYS A 100 5.75 -7.10 16.53
C LYS A 100 5.93 -7.91 15.25
N ALA A 101 6.35 -9.18 15.35
CA ALA A 101 6.52 -10.05 14.19
C ALA A 101 5.19 -10.33 13.48
N TYR A 102 4.11 -10.54 14.24
CA TYR A 102 2.76 -10.70 13.67
C TYR A 102 2.31 -9.44 12.94
N ARG A 103 2.46 -8.26 13.57
CA ARG A 103 2.07 -6.99 12.98
C ARG A 103 2.88 -6.63 11.74
N GLU A 104 4.17 -6.96 11.72
CA GLU A 104 5.03 -6.76 10.55
C GLU A 104 4.62 -7.66 9.38
N LYS A 105 4.24 -8.93 9.64
CA LYS A 105 3.69 -9.83 8.63
C LYS A 105 2.39 -9.30 8.03
N GLU A 106 1.46 -8.84 8.87
CA GLU A 106 0.20 -8.25 8.44
C GLU A 106 0.43 -7.01 7.55
N LEU A 107 1.37 -6.14 7.93
CA LEU A 107 1.74 -4.97 7.13
C LEU A 107 2.32 -5.35 5.76
N LEU A 108 3.17 -6.38 5.70
CA LEU A 108 3.70 -6.89 4.43
C LEU A 108 2.61 -7.51 3.55
N GLN A 109 1.64 -8.21 4.15
CA GLN A 109 0.49 -8.76 3.44
C GLN A 109 -0.38 -7.66 2.85
N LEU A 110 -0.74 -6.66 3.65
CA LEU A 110 -1.50 -5.49 3.20
C LEU A 110 -0.77 -4.73 2.09
N LYS A 111 0.57 -4.63 2.15
CA LYS A 111 1.36 -4.01 1.07
C LYS A 111 1.38 -4.85 -0.21
N LYS A 112 1.39 -6.18 -0.11
CA LYS A 112 1.28 -7.08 -1.28
C LYS A 112 -0.09 -6.97 -1.91
N GLU A 113 -1.14 -6.98 -1.11
CA GLU A 113 -2.52 -6.82 -1.55
C GLU A 113 -2.77 -5.43 -2.15
N GLY A 114 -2.24 -4.37 -1.53
CA GLY A 114 -2.29 -3.01 -2.09
C GLY A 114 -1.68 -2.93 -3.49
N ARG A 115 -0.53 -3.56 -3.73
CA ARG A 115 0.08 -3.63 -5.08
C ARG A 115 -0.78 -4.40 -6.08
N ARG A 116 -1.41 -5.49 -5.65
CA ARG A 116 -2.31 -6.30 -6.50
C ARG A 116 -3.57 -5.51 -6.86
N ASN A 117 -4.19 -4.86 -5.88
CA ASN A 117 -5.39 -4.06 -6.07
C ASN A 117 -5.11 -2.87 -6.98
N GLU A 118 -3.95 -2.22 -6.85
CA GLU A 118 -3.53 -1.12 -7.73
C GLU A 118 -3.36 -1.59 -9.18
N TYR A 119 -2.76 -2.76 -9.40
CA TYR A 119 -2.64 -3.34 -10.73
C TYR A 119 -4.00 -3.69 -11.34
N GLU A 120 -4.89 -4.30 -10.56
CA GLU A 120 -6.26 -4.62 -11.00
C GLU A 120 -7.05 -3.34 -11.31
N ARG A 121 -6.90 -2.30 -10.49
CA ARG A 121 -7.47 -0.97 -10.71
C ARG A 121 -7.01 -0.37 -12.04
N HIS A 122 -5.69 -0.32 -12.28
CA HIS A 122 -5.14 0.18 -13.54
C HIS A 122 -5.59 -0.63 -14.77
N LYS A 123 -5.69 -1.95 -14.64
CA LYS A 123 -6.19 -2.82 -15.72
C LYS A 123 -7.65 -2.50 -16.07
N LEU A 124 -8.50 -2.34 -15.04
CA LEU A 124 -9.91 -1.98 -15.24
C LEU A 124 -10.05 -0.56 -15.80
N GLU A 125 -9.24 0.39 -15.35
CA GLU A 125 -9.21 1.76 -15.85
C GLU A 125 -8.82 1.80 -17.34
N ALA A 126 -7.77 1.08 -17.75
CA ALA A 126 -7.38 0.99 -19.15
C ALA A 126 -8.47 0.37 -20.04
N LEU A 127 -9.15 -0.66 -19.54
CA LEU A 127 -10.28 -1.27 -20.25
C LEU A 127 -11.45 -0.28 -20.39
N ASN A 128 -11.77 0.46 -19.32
CA ASN A 128 -12.82 1.46 -19.35
C ASN A 128 -12.50 2.61 -20.30
N GLN A 129 -11.26 3.13 -20.29
CA GLN A 129 -10.81 4.15 -21.24
C GLN A 129 -10.93 3.66 -22.69
N ARG A 130 -10.56 2.40 -22.97
CA ARG A 130 -10.71 1.80 -24.30
C ARG A 130 -12.18 1.71 -24.72
N GLN A 131 -13.07 1.29 -23.83
CA GLN A 131 -14.51 1.25 -24.10
C GLN A 131 -15.06 2.64 -24.39
N LYS A 132 -14.67 3.65 -23.60
CA LYS A 132 -15.08 5.06 -23.82
C LYS A 132 -14.62 5.57 -25.19
N GLN A 133 -13.38 5.30 -25.59
CA GLN A 133 -12.87 5.70 -26.91
C GLN A 133 -13.63 5.01 -28.06
N VAL A 134 -13.97 3.72 -27.91
CA VAL A 134 -14.74 3.00 -28.95
C VAL A 134 -16.14 3.59 -29.09
N LEU A 135 -16.82 3.88 -27.98
CA LEU A 135 -18.14 4.53 -28.00
C LEU A 135 -18.06 5.91 -28.66
N GLN A 136 -17.08 6.73 -28.28
CA GLN A 136 -16.87 8.05 -28.86
C GLN A 136 -16.65 7.99 -30.37
N ARG A 137 -15.74 7.11 -30.84
CA ARG A 137 -15.50 6.94 -32.29
C ARG A 137 -16.76 6.55 -33.04
N LYS A 138 -17.56 5.63 -32.50
CA LYS A 138 -18.83 5.21 -33.12
C LYS A 138 -19.84 6.36 -33.21
N THR A 139 -19.93 7.18 -32.16
CA THR A 139 -20.79 8.37 -32.17
C THR A 139 -20.29 9.42 -33.18
N GLU A 140 -18.98 9.64 -33.26
CA GLU A 140 -18.37 10.54 -34.24
C GLU A 140 -18.55 10.05 -35.69
N GLU A 141 -18.40 8.74 -35.93
CA GLU A 141 -18.66 8.11 -37.24
C GLU A 141 -20.11 8.33 -37.70
N ALA A 142 -21.09 8.10 -36.81
CA ALA A 142 -22.50 8.35 -37.09
C ALA A 142 -22.80 9.84 -37.38
N ALA A 143 -22.22 10.74 -36.58
CA ALA A 143 -22.35 12.19 -36.76
C ALA A 143 -21.72 12.65 -38.09
N MET A 144 -20.55 12.10 -38.46
CA MET A 144 -19.91 12.37 -39.75
C MET A 144 -20.75 11.89 -40.93
N ALA A 145 -21.32 10.68 -40.86
CA ALA A 145 -22.21 10.17 -41.92
C ALA A 145 -23.43 11.09 -42.11
N THR A 146 -24.01 11.55 -41.00
CA THR A 146 -25.16 12.47 -41.01
C THR A 146 -24.78 13.83 -41.61
N LYS A 147 -23.59 14.34 -41.25
CA LYS A 147 -23.06 15.58 -41.81
C LYS A 147 -22.79 15.47 -43.31
N ARG A 148 -22.18 14.38 -43.79
CA ARG A 148 -21.94 14.16 -45.23
C ARG A 148 -23.24 14.14 -46.02
N LEU A 149 -24.27 13.44 -45.52
CA LEU A 149 -25.59 13.44 -46.15
C LEU A 149 -26.16 14.86 -46.23
N LYS A 150 -26.10 15.62 -45.13
CA LYS A 150 -26.57 17.01 -45.10
C LYS A 150 -25.88 17.87 -46.15
N GLU A 151 -24.55 17.81 -46.23
CA GLU A 151 -23.74 18.57 -47.21
C GLU A 151 -24.09 18.20 -48.66
N LEU A 152 -24.31 16.90 -48.94
CA LEU A 152 -24.74 16.45 -50.27
C LEU A 152 -26.13 16.97 -50.63
N LEU A 153 -27.08 16.93 -49.69
CA LEU A 153 -28.42 17.48 -49.89
C LEU A 153 -28.41 19.00 -50.07
N GLU A 154 -27.49 19.71 -49.42
CA GLU A 154 -27.27 21.15 -49.63
C GLU A 154 -26.63 21.43 -51.00
N ALA A 155 -25.60 20.70 -51.40
CA ALA A 155 -24.96 20.81 -52.73
C ALA A 155 -25.97 20.61 -53.87
N ARG A 156 -26.93 19.69 -53.67
CA ARG A 156 -28.06 19.47 -54.60
C ARG A 156 -28.90 20.74 -54.81
N LYS A 157 -29.10 21.57 -53.78
CA LYS A 157 -29.87 22.84 -53.87
C LYS A 157 -29.16 23.86 -54.77
N TYR A 158 -27.83 23.97 -54.66
CA TYR A 158 -27.06 24.94 -55.44
C TYR A 158 -26.96 24.53 -56.92
N SER A 159 -26.78 23.24 -57.20
CA SER A 159 -26.72 22.69 -58.57
C SER A 159 -28.01 22.92 -59.38
N ILE A 160 -29.19 22.77 -58.76
CA ILE A 160 -30.48 23.02 -59.41
C ILE A 160 -30.69 24.50 -59.75
N ARG A 161 -30.14 25.41 -58.94
CA ARG A 161 -30.32 26.86 -59.12
C ARG A 161 -29.43 27.42 -60.23
N ASP A 162 -28.22 26.91 -60.39
CA ASP A 162 -27.26 27.40 -61.41
C ASP A 162 -27.59 26.89 -62.83
N ASN A 163 -28.20 25.71 -62.96
CA ASN A 163 -28.67 25.19 -64.26
C ASN A 163 -29.86 25.98 -64.86
N SER A 164 -30.52 26.84 -64.07
CA SER A 164 -31.63 27.69 -64.52
C SER A 164 -31.15 29.00 -65.17
N VAL A 165 -29.97 29.50 -64.80
CA VAL A 165 -29.50 30.85 -65.16
C VAL A 165 -28.73 30.89 -66.50
N ASN A 166 -28.28 29.75 -67.02
CA ASN A 166 -27.33 29.71 -68.16
C ASN A 166 -27.90 29.18 -69.49
N HIS A 167 -29.21 29.16 -69.71
CA HIS A 167 -29.81 28.55 -70.92
C HIS A 167 -29.73 29.36 -72.22
N ASN A 168 -29.11 30.55 -72.23
CA ASN A 168 -28.92 31.33 -73.46
C ASN A 168 -27.47 31.25 -73.96
N GLY A 169 -27.17 30.22 -74.76
CA GLY A 169 -25.93 30.14 -75.52
C GLY A 169 -25.75 28.81 -76.24
N HIS A 170 -26.16 28.75 -77.51
CA HIS A 170 -25.83 27.66 -78.43
C HIS A 170 -24.29 27.47 -78.51
N THR A 171 -23.78 26.37 -77.95
CA THR A 171 -22.47 25.82 -78.33
C THR A 171 -22.62 24.32 -78.59
N PRO A 172 -22.11 23.80 -79.73
CA PRO A 172 -22.16 22.37 -80.03
C PRO A 172 -20.98 21.70 -79.33
N ASN A 173 -21.09 21.45 -78.03
CA ASN A 173 -20.07 20.70 -77.29
C ASN A 173 -20.71 19.52 -76.55
N GLY A 174 -21.13 18.50 -77.32
CA GLY A 174 -21.78 17.29 -76.80
C GLY A 174 -20.99 16.56 -75.70
N GLN A 175 -19.65 16.65 -75.72
CA GLN A 175 -18.78 16.06 -74.70
C GLN A 175 -18.85 16.77 -73.33
N SER A 176 -19.17 18.07 -73.30
CA SER A 176 -19.32 18.82 -72.05
C SER A 176 -20.64 18.50 -71.35
N ASN A 177 -21.68 18.17 -72.11
CA ASN A 177 -22.96 17.75 -71.57
C ASN A 177 -22.87 16.33 -70.99
N GLU A 178 -22.19 15.41 -71.67
CA GLU A 178 -21.97 14.03 -71.23
C GLU A 178 -21.29 13.95 -69.86
N LYS A 179 -20.17 14.67 -69.67
CA LYS A 179 -19.46 14.71 -68.38
C LYS A 179 -20.30 15.35 -67.26
N SER A 180 -21.13 16.34 -67.57
CA SER A 180 -22.04 16.96 -66.59
C SER A 180 -23.16 16.01 -66.18
N MET A 181 -23.68 15.22 -67.12
CA MET A 181 -24.68 14.17 -66.83
C MET A 181 -24.08 13.02 -66.01
N GLN A 182 -22.83 12.62 -66.30
CA GLN A 182 -22.08 11.65 -65.47
C GLN A 182 -21.92 12.17 -64.04
N LYS A 183 -21.43 13.40 -63.86
CA LYS A 183 -21.29 14.03 -62.53
C LYS A 183 -22.61 14.12 -61.76
N TRP A 184 -23.70 14.43 -62.45
CA TRP A 184 -25.04 14.43 -61.85
C TRP A 184 -25.44 13.03 -61.38
N LEU A 185 -25.24 12.01 -62.23
CA LEU A 185 -25.53 10.62 -61.90
C LEU A 185 -24.69 10.15 -60.70
N ASP A 186 -23.39 10.47 -60.69
CA ASP A 186 -22.48 10.16 -59.59
C ASP A 186 -22.94 10.82 -58.28
N HIS A 187 -23.36 12.09 -58.34
CA HIS A 187 -23.91 12.80 -57.17
C HIS A 187 -25.20 12.16 -56.65
N GLU A 188 -26.11 11.74 -57.54
CA GLU A 188 -27.35 11.05 -57.15
C GLU A 188 -27.08 9.66 -56.57
N LEU A 189 -26.09 8.92 -57.12
CA LEU A 189 -25.63 7.66 -56.56
C LEU A 189 -25.01 7.86 -55.16
N GLU A 190 -24.18 8.90 -54.99
CA GLU A 190 -23.54 9.23 -53.72
C GLU A 190 -24.58 9.59 -52.64
N VAL A 191 -25.60 10.39 -52.98
CA VAL A 191 -26.73 10.67 -52.07
C VAL A 191 -27.41 9.37 -51.64
N MET A 192 -27.69 8.44 -52.56
CA MET A 192 -28.31 7.15 -52.21
C MET A 192 -27.43 6.29 -51.30
N VAL A 193 -26.12 6.26 -51.52
CA VAL A 193 -25.16 5.53 -50.67
C VAL A 193 -25.14 6.13 -49.26
N ASN A 194 -25.03 7.46 -49.13
CA ASN A 194 -25.00 8.13 -47.84
C ASN A 194 -26.33 8.01 -47.08
N VAL A 195 -27.48 8.01 -47.76
CA VAL A 195 -28.79 7.71 -47.13
C VAL A 195 -28.77 6.30 -46.53
N ARG A 196 -28.23 5.30 -47.25
CA ARG A 196 -28.10 3.93 -46.72
C ARG A 196 -27.12 3.86 -45.55
N GLU A 197 -26.01 4.59 -45.60
CA GLU A 197 -25.03 4.67 -44.51
C GLU A 197 -25.65 5.27 -43.24
N VAL A 198 -26.39 6.38 -43.35
CA VAL A 198 -27.11 6.99 -42.23
C VAL A 198 -28.20 6.06 -41.69
N ARG A 199 -28.96 5.36 -42.54
CA ARG A 199 -29.94 4.33 -42.09
C ARG A 199 -29.26 3.20 -41.30
N PHE A 200 -28.11 2.72 -41.77
CA PHE A 200 -27.35 1.70 -41.06
C PHE A 200 -26.84 2.22 -39.71
N ALA A 201 -26.30 3.43 -39.65
CA ALA A 201 -25.86 4.06 -38.40
C ALA A 201 -27.03 4.27 -37.42
N TYR A 202 -28.20 4.68 -37.92
CA TYR A 202 -29.43 4.84 -37.15
C TYR A 202 -29.88 3.52 -36.51
N GLU A 203 -29.89 2.42 -37.28
CA GLU A 203 -30.23 1.09 -36.75
C GLU A 203 -29.23 0.64 -35.67
N LYS A 204 -27.92 0.88 -35.87
CA LYS A 204 -26.90 0.59 -34.86
C LYS A 204 -27.08 1.43 -33.59
N GLN A 205 -27.48 2.68 -33.72
CA GLN A 205 -27.74 3.55 -32.57
C GLN A 205 -28.99 3.11 -31.80
N ILE A 206 -30.03 2.62 -32.48
CA ILE A 206 -31.18 1.97 -31.83
C ILE A 206 -30.73 0.76 -31.01
N GLN A 207 -29.90 -0.12 -31.59
CA GLN A 207 -29.40 -1.31 -30.86
C GLN A 207 -28.65 -0.91 -29.59
N VAL A 208 -27.85 0.15 -29.63
CA VAL A 208 -27.16 0.70 -28.45
C VAL A 208 -28.17 1.26 -27.44
N GLN A 209 -29.17 2.02 -27.90
CA GLN A 209 -30.21 2.58 -27.02
C GLN A 209 -31.02 1.49 -26.31
N THR A 210 -31.38 0.40 -27.01
CA THR A 210 -32.07 -0.74 -26.42
C THR A 210 -31.24 -1.38 -25.33
N ALA A 211 -29.96 -1.67 -25.60
CA ALA A 211 -29.06 -2.26 -24.60
C ALA A 211 -28.84 -1.35 -23.37
N LEU A 212 -28.74 -0.04 -23.58
CA LEU A 212 -28.64 0.94 -22.48
C LEU A 212 -29.91 0.99 -21.63
N THR A 213 -31.09 0.90 -22.28
CA THR A 213 -32.39 0.90 -21.61
C THR A 213 -32.59 -0.39 -20.80
N GLU A 214 -32.18 -1.54 -21.34
CA GLU A 214 -32.17 -2.82 -20.64
C GLU A 214 -31.28 -2.77 -19.38
N GLU A 215 -30.05 -2.24 -19.49
CA GLU A 215 -29.18 -2.08 -18.32
C GLU A 215 -29.77 -1.13 -17.27
N LEU A 216 -30.36 -0.01 -17.72
CA LEU A 216 -30.97 0.98 -16.83
C LEU A 216 -32.18 0.41 -16.09
N THR A 217 -33.05 -0.34 -16.77
CA THR A 217 -34.22 -0.98 -16.15
C THR A 217 -33.81 -2.02 -15.12
N LEU A 218 -32.81 -2.85 -15.43
CA LEU A 218 -32.25 -3.82 -14.48
C LEU A 218 -31.65 -3.14 -13.25
N LEU A 219 -30.91 -2.04 -13.42
CA LEU A 219 -30.33 -1.28 -12.31
C LEU A 219 -31.41 -0.61 -11.44
N LYS A 220 -32.44 -0.02 -12.05
CA LYS A 220 -33.58 0.57 -11.32
C LYS A 220 -34.36 -0.48 -10.53
N GLN A 221 -34.57 -1.68 -11.10
CA GLN A 221 -35.17 -2.81 -10.37
C GLN A 221 -34.32 -3.25 -9.18
N VAL A 222 -33.01 -3.41 -9.36
CA VAL A 222 -32.08 -3.78 -8.27
C VAL A 222 -32.04 -2.72 -7.16
N ASP A 223 -32.13 -1.43 -7.52
CA ASP A 223 -32.15 -0.34 -6.55
C ASP A 223 -33.46 -0.30 -5.74
N GLN A 224 -34.60 -0.54 -6.39
CA GLN A 224 -35.91 -0.67 -5.73
C GLN A 224 -35.98 -1.88 -4.79
N LEU A 225 -35.50 -3.05 -5.23
CA LEU A 225 -35.46 -4.26 -4.38
C LEU A 225 -34.57 -4.06 -3.14
N SER A 226 -33.47 -3.33 -3.29
CA SER A 226 -32.60 -2.99 -2.14
C SER A 226 -33.25 -2.00 -1.19
N SER A 227 -34.11 -1.10 -1.68
CA SER A 227 -34.84 -0.13 -0.87
C SER A 227 -36.02 -0.76 -0.12
N ASN A 228 -36.61 -1.82 -0.67
CA ASN A 228 -37.80 -2.49 -0.11
C ASN A 228 -37.45 -3.68 0.81
N GLY A 229 -36.18 -4.03 1.00
CA GLY A 229 -35.73 -5.06 1.93
C GLY A 229 -35.97 -6.52 1.50
N GLU A 230 -36.55 -6.75 0.33
CA GLU A 230 -36.76 -8.09 -0.23
C GLU A 230 -35.55 -8.50 -1.08
N ILE A 231 -34.71 -9.38 -0.54
CA ILE A 231 -33.60 -10.00 -1.30
C ILE A 231 -34.12 -11.30 -1.94
N PRO A 232 -34.28 -11.39 -3.27
CA PRO A 232 -34.70 -12.64 -3.90
C PRO A 232 -33.58 -13.69 -3.80
N GLN A 233 -33.84 -14.84 -3.17
CA GLN A 233 -32.89 -15.93 -2.98
C GLN A 233 -32.46 -16.67 -4.28
N ARG A 234 -32.98 -16.28 -5.45
CA ARG A 234 -32.55 -16.81 -6.75
C ARG A 234 -32.07 -15.69 -7.66
N VAL A 235 -30.80 -15.33 -7.49
CA VAL A 235 -30.15 -14.34 -8.32
C VAL A 235 -29.63 -15.01 -9.60
N ASN A 236 -30.24 -14.66 -10.74
CA ASN A 236 -29.67 -14.92 -12.06
C ASN A 236 -28.29 -14.24 -12.14
N LYS A 237 -27.27 -14.87 -12.74
CA LYS A 237 -25.84 -14.45 -12.67
C LYS A 237 -25.59 -12.96 -13.00
N GLY A 238 -26.50 -12.31 -13.72
CA GLY A 238 -26.48 -10.87 -13.99
C GLY A 238 -26.75 -9.96 -12.77
N HIS A 239 -27.68 -10.30 -11.86
CA HIS A 239 -27.99 -9.41 -10.73
C HIS A 239 -26.96 -9.50 -9.60
N SER A 240 -26.18 -10.58 -9.49
CA SER A 240 -25.15 -10.71 -8.43
C SER A 240 -24.08 -9.61 -8.51
N ARG A 241 -23.74 -9.17 -9.71
CA ARG A 241 -22.74 -8.11 -9.92
C ARG A 241 -23.31 -6.71 -9.68
N LEU A 242 -24.61 -6.52 -9.89
CA LEU A 242 -25.31 -5.25 -9.67
C LEU A 242 -25.69 -5.07 -8.19
N LEU A 243 -26.00 -6.17 -7.50
CA LEU A 243 -26.27 -6.20 -6.05
C LEU A 243 -25.01 -5.99 -5.21
N SER A 244 -23.82 -6.35 -5.72
CA SER A 244 -22.55 -6.13 -5.01
C SER A 244 -22.04 -4.69 -5.10
N MET A 245 -22.67 -3.84 -5.92
CA MET A 245 -22.33 -2.42 -6.01
C MET A 245 -22.87 -1.65 -4.81
N SER A 246 -22.09 -0.69 -4.31
CA SER A 246 -22.58 0.22 -3.26
C SER A 246 -23.76 1.05 -3.78
N PRO A 247 -24.70 1.46 -2.91
CA PRO A 247 -25.83 2.30 -3.31
C PRO A 247 -25.41 3.56 -4.06
N ASN A 248 -24.30 4.20 -3.66
CA ASN A 248 -23.78 5.38 -4.34
C ASN A 248 -23.25 5.07 -5.74
N ALA A 249 -22.53 3.95 -5.90
CA ALA A 249 -22.05 3.52 -7.22
C ALA A 249 -23.20 3.14 -8.16
N ARG A 250 -24.30 2.59 -7.65
CA ARG A 250 -25.51 2.33 -8.45
C ARG A 250 -26.17 3.63 -8.91
N LYS A 251 -26.32 4.61 -8.03
CA LYS A 251 -26.88 5.93 -8.38
C LYS A 251 -26.03 6.64 -9.44
N GLU A 252 -24.71 6.64 -9.29
CA GLU A 252 -23.79 7.20 -10.29
C GLU A 252 -23.89 6.48 -11.64
N ARG A 253 -24.02 5.13 -11.64
CA ARG A 253 -24.21 4.35 -12.86
C ARG A 253 -25.54 4.67 -13.55
N ILE A 254 -26.62 4.81 -12.78
CA ILE A 254 -27.95 5.21 -13.29
C ILE A 254 -27.86 6.58 -13.95
N ALA A 255 -27.31 7.59 -13.27
CA ALA A 255 -27.15 8.93 -13.83
C ALA A 255 -26.29 8.93 -15.12
N SER A 256 -25.22 8.13 -15.15
CA SER A 256 -24.38 7.97 -16.35
C SER A 256 -25.15 7.32 -17.51
N LEU A 257 -25.95 6.29 -17.25
CA LEU A 257 -26.78 5.63 -18.28
C LEU A 257 -27.86 6.57 -18.82
N GLU A 258 -28.50 7.36 -17.95
CA GLU A 258 -29.48 8.37 -18.35
C GLU A 258 -28.87 9.46 -19.24
N ASN A 259 -27.66 9.92 -18.92
CA ASN A 259 -26.92 10.85 -19.77
C ASN A 259 -26.58 10.23 -21.15
N MET A 260 -26.08 8.99 -21.18
CA MET A 260 -25.79 8.30 -22.45
C MET A 260 -27.06 8.07 -23.29
N LEU A 261 -28.20 7.77 -22.66
CA LEU A 261 -29.49 7.66 -23.32
C LEU A 261 -29.96 8.99 -23.90
N SER A 262 -29.82 10.10 -23.16
CA SER A 262 -30.13 11.44 -23.68
C SER A 262 -29.30 11.78 -24.92
N MET A 263 -27.98 11.56 -24.87
CA MET A 263 -27.09 11.75 -26.01
C MET A 263 -27.49 10.87 -27.21
N SER A 264 -27.82 9.59 -26.95
CA SER A 264 -28.27 8.66 -27.97
C SER A 264 -29.58 9.10 -28.62
N SER A 265 -30.54 9.57 -27.82
CA SER A 265 -31.84 10.05 -28.32
C SER A 265 -31.66 11.28 -29.21
N ASN A 266 -30.82 12.24 -28.81
CA ASN A 266 -30.53 13.42 -29.63
C ASN A 266 -29.92 13.03 -30.98
N ALA A 267 -28.94 12.12 -30.99
CA ALA A 267 -28.33 11.63 -32.23
C ALA A 267 -29.34 10.90 -33.14
N LEU A 268 -30.26 10.11 -32.55
CA LEU A 268 -31.33 9.46 -33.29
C LEU A 268 -32.29 10.48 -33.93
N THR A 269 -32.67 11.53 -33.20
CA THR A 269 -33.51 12.60 -33.73
C THR A 269 -32.83 13.34 -34.89
N GLU A 270 -31.54 13.65 -34.77
CA GLU A 270 -30.76 14.28 -35.85
C GLU A 270 -30.68 13.39 -37.10
N MET A 271 -30.34 12.11 -36.94
CA MET A 271 -30.31 11.15 -38.04
C MET A 271 -31.68 10.99 -38.70
N ALA A 272 -32.75 10.84 -37.91
CA ALA A 272 -34.11 10.70 -38.42
C ALA A 272 -34.57 11.96 -39.17
N SER A 273 -34.21 13.15 -38.68
CA SER A 273 -34.47 14.42 -39.37
C SER A 273 -33.78 14.47 -40.73
N GLN A 274 -32.49 14.12 -40.81
CA GLN A 274 -31.76 14.11 -42.09
C GLN A 274 -32.27 13.05 -43.07
N LEU A 275 -32.67 11.87 -42.58
CA LEU A 275 -33.31 10.85 -43.41
C LEU A 275 -34.66 11.32 -43.96
N SER A 276 -35.47 11.99 -43.13
CA SER A 276 -36.74 12.57 -43.56
C SER A 276 -36.55 13.68 -44.59
N GLU A 277 -35.53 14.53 -44.39
CA GLU A 277 -35.16 15.60 -45.32
C GLU A 277 -34.70 15.05 -46.68
N ALA A 278 -33.97 13.92 -46.68
CA ALA A 278 -33.59 13.20 -47.89
C ALA A 278 -34.80 12.61 -48.62
N GLU A 279 -35.70 11.96 -47.88
CA GLU A 279 -36.93 11.34 -48.43
C GLU A 279 -37.89 12.37 -49.02
N GLU A 280 -38.09 13.51 -48.36
CA GLU A 280 -38.94 14.59 -48.88
C GLU A 280 -38.38 15.14 -50.20
N ARG A 281 -37.05 15.28 -50.29
CA ARG A 281 -36.35 15.71 -51.51
C ARG A 281 -36.37 14.68 -52.62
N GLU A 282 -36.40 13.39 -52.27
CA GLU A 282 -36.63 12.32 -53.23
C GLU A 282 -38.06 12.42 -53.78
N ARG A 283 -39.07 12.52 -52.92
CA ARG A 283 -40.49 12.65 -53.33
C ARG A 283 -40.75 13.86 -54.22
N GLY A 284 -40.14 15.01 -53.93
CA GLY A 284 -40.19 16.20 -54.80
C GLY A 284 -39.54 16.02 -56.18
N SER A 285 -38.65 15.01 -56.32
CA SER A 285 -37.94 14.68 -57.56
C SER A 285 -38.56 13.52 -58.34
N VAL A 286 -39.44 12.72 -57.74
CA VAL A 286 -40.09 11.54 -58.38
C VAL A 286 -41.03 11.94 -59.53
N GLY A 287 -41.45 13.22 -59.61
CA GLY A 287 -42.08 13.77 -60.81
C GLY A 287 -41.12 13.89 -62.01
N ARG A 288 -41.63 14.29 -63.19
CA ARG A 288 -40.86 14.52 -64.45
C ARG A 288 -39.46 15.17 -64.25
N GLY A 289 -39.28 15.94 -63.18
CA GLY A 289 -38.06 16.57 -62.67
C GLY A 289 -36.74 15.79 -62.79
N ARG A 290 -36.65 14.56 -62.27
CA ARG A 290 -35.36 13.84 -62.12
C ARG A 290 -34.64 13.58 -63.44
N TRP A 291 -35.39 13.25 -64.49
CA TRP A 291 -34.84 12.87 -65.78
C TRP A 291 -34.80 14.02 -66.78
N ASN A 292 -35.14 15.25 -66.36
CA ASN A 292 -35.14 16.44 -67.23
C ASN A 292 -33.76 16.75 -67.85
N GLN A 293 -32.68 16.22 -67.27
CA GLN A 293 -31.33 16.34 -67.81
C GLN A 293 -31.10 15.44 -69.05
N VAL A 294 -31.88 14.36 -69.19
CA VAL A 294 -31.81 13.41 -70.32
C VAL A 294 -32.75 13.90 -71.43
N ARG A 295 -32.19 14.50 -72.47
CA ARG A 295 -32.97 15.14 -73.55
C ARG A 295 -33.01 14.34 -74.84
N SER A 296 -32.10 13.38 -75.03
CA SER A 296 -32.02 12.56 -76.24
C SER A 296 -31.80 11.07 -75.95
N ILE A 297 -32.13 10.23 -76.94
CA ILE A 297 -31.85 8.78 -76.92
C ILE A 297 -30.33 8.49 -76.83
N ASN A 298 -29.51 9.40 -77.39
CA ASN A 298 -28.05 9.28 -77.34
C ASN A 298 -27.52 9.53 -75.92
N ASP A 299 -28.07 10.52 -75.21
CA ASP A 299 -27.74 10.78 -73.80
C ASP A 299 -28.09 9.56 -72.93
N ALA A 300 -29.26 8.96 -73.18
CA ALA A 300 -29.69 7.74 -72.48
C ALA A 300 -28.74 6.56 -72.75
N LYS A 301 -28.32 6.36 -74.01
CA LYS A 301 -27.38 5.29 -74.37
C LYS A 301 -26.00 5.48 -73.72
N ASN A 302 -25.47 6.71 -73.72
CA ASN A 302 -24.18 7.03 -73.11
C ASN A 302 -24.24 6.86 -71.58
N LEU A 303 -25.31 7.31 -70.93
CA LEU A 303 -25.52 7.10 -69.49
C LEU A 303 -25.66 5.63 -69.12
N LEU A 304 -26.37 4.83 -69.92
CA LEU A 304 -26.49 3.39 -69.71
C LEU A 304 -25.14 2.68 -69.85
N GLN A 305 -24.34 3.05 -70.86
CA GLN A 305 -23.00 2.51 -71.04
C GLN A 305 -22.08 2.87 -69.86
N TYR A 306 -22.13 4.12 -69.40
CA TYR A 306 -21.40 4.58 -68.23
C TYR A 306 -21.86 3.82 -66.97
N LEU A 307 -23.16 3.75 -66.72
CA LEU A 307 -23.72 3.02 -65.57
C LEU A 307 -23.31 1.55 -65.58
N PHE A 308 -23.33 0.89 -66.74
CA PHE A 308 -22.90 -0.51 -66.87
C PHE A 308 -21.43 -0.67 -66.48
N ASN A 309 -20.54 0.19 -67.00
CA ASN A 309 -19.11 0.15 -66.69
C ASN A 309 -18.87 0.43 -65.20
N THR A 310 -19.41 1.52 -64.66
CA THR A 310 -19.27 1.88 -63.24
C THR A 310 -19.84 0.81 -62.32
N THR A 311 -20.96 0.19 -62.69
CA THR A 311 -21.55 -0.93 -61.91
C THR A 311 -20.68 -2.17 -61.97
N ALA A 312 -20.13 -2.51 -63.14
CA ALA A 312 -19.21 -3.65 -63.29
C ALA A 312 -17.94 -3.46 -62.46
N GLU A 313 -17.30 -2.28 -62.57
CA GLU A 313 -16.12 -1.90 -61.79
C GLU A 313 -16.40 -1.93 -60.29
N SER A 314 -17.51 -1.33 -59.84
CA SER A 314 -17.91 -1.32 -58.42
C SER A 314 -18.13 -2.74 -57.89
N ARG A 315 -18.71 -3.65 -58.70
CA ARG A 315 -18.89 -5.06 -58.33
C ARG A 315 -17.56 -5.82 -58.24
N CYS A 316 -16.62 -5.54 -59.13
CA CYS A 316 -15.27 -6.11 -59.06
C CYS A 316 -14.56 -5.65 -57.79
N HIS A 317 -14.54 -4.35 -57.52
CA HIS A 317 -13.93 -3.80 -56.30
C HIS A 317 -14.59 -4.32 -55.03
N LEU A 318 -15.92 -4.42 -55.00
CA LEU A 318 -16.62 -5.03 -53.86
C LEU A 318 -16.15 -6.47 -53.63
N ARG A 319 -16.00 -7.25 -54.71
CA ARG A 319 -15.54 -8.64 -54.62
C ARG A 319 -14.10 -8.75 -54.15
N GLU A 320 -13.21 -7.87 -54.62
CA GLU A 320 -11.82 -7.79 -54.14
C GLU A 320 -11.77 -7.49 -52.64
N LYS A 321 -12.53 -6.48 -52.19
CA LYS A 321 -12.62 -6.11 -50.76
C LYS A 321 -13.22 -7.22 -49.92
N ASP A 322 -14.23 -7.94 -50.41
CA ASP A 322 -14.80 -9.11 -49.73
C ASP A 322 -13.76 -10.22 -49.54
N LEU A 323 -12.89 -10.44 -50.53
CA LEU A 323 -11.80 -11.42 -50.42
C LEU A 323 -10.74 -10.96 -49.42
N GLU A 324 -10.32 -9.69 -49.48
CA GLU A 324 -9.39 -9.09 -48.52
C GLU A 324 -9.92 -9.17 -47.07
N ILE A 325 -11.19 -8.86 -46.85
CA ILE A 325 -11.85 -8.98 -45.54
C ILE A 325 -11.86 -10.44 -45.06
N LYS A 326 -12.09 -11.41 -45.96
CA LYS A 326 -12.06 -12.84 -45.61
C LYS A 326 -10.66 -13.27 -45.20
N ASP A 327 -9.63 -12.85 -45.93
CA ASP A 327 -8.24 -13.14 -45.60
C ASP A 327 -7.84 -12.53 -44.26
N LEU A 328 -8.10 -11.24 -44.04
CA LEU A 328 -7.84 -10.57 -42.77
C LEU A 328 -8.61 -11.21 -41.59
N LYS A 329 -9.84 -11.64 -41.81
CA LYS A 329 -10.61 -12.40 -40.79
C LYS A 329 -9.96 -13.74 -40.47
N GLN A 330 -9.38 -14.42 -41.46
CA GLN A 330 -8.68 -15.67 -41.24
C GLN A 330 -7.38 -15.43 -40.46
N GLN A 331 -6.58 -14.43 -40.87
CA GLN A 331 -5.38 -14.02 -40.13
C GLN A 331 -5.68 -13.67 -38.67
N LEU A 332 -6.78 -12.96 -38.40
CA LEU A 332 -7.20 -12.63 -37.04
C LEU A 332 -7.55 -13.88 -36.23
N LYS A 333 -8.26 -14.85 -36.82
CA LYS A 333 -8.58 -16.13 -36.16
C LYS A 333 -7.30 -16.90 -35.81
N ASP A 334 -6.35 -16.96 -36.73
CA ASP A 334 -5.09 -17.67 -36.54
C ASP A 334 -4.25 -17.02 -35.42
N LEU A 335 -4.13 -15.68 -35.43
CA LEU A 335 -3.49 -14.93 -34.37
C LEU A 335 -4.17 -15.12 -33.01
N THR A 336 -5.51 -15.18 -32.99
CA THR A 336 -6.28 -15.43 -31.75
C THR A 336 -6.01 -16.84 -31.22
N ALA A 337 -5.92 -17.84 -32.10
CA ALA A 337 -5.58 -19.21 -31.72
C ALA A 337 -4.15 -19.30 -31.15
N LEU A 338 -3.18 -18.65 -31.79
CA LEU A 338 -1.80 -18.57 -31.30
C LEU A 338 -1.72 -17.86 -29.94
N LEU A 339 -2.46 -16.76 -29.76
CA LEU A 339 -2.53 -16.05 -28.48
C LEU A 339 -3.09 -16.96 -27.38
N TRP A 340 -4.16 -17.70 -27.66
CA TRP A 340 -4.74 -18.65 -26.71
C TRP A 340 -3.76 -19.78 -26.35
N GLN A 341 -3.01 -20.30 -27.32
CA GLN A 341 -1.97 -21.30 -27.10
C GLN A 341 -0.84 -20.75 -26.22
N SER A 342 -0.35 -19.53 -26.49
CA SER A 342 0.66 -18.86 -25.67
C SER A 342 0.16 -18.58 -24.25
N GLU A 343 -1.10 -18.18 -24.08
CA GLU A 343 -1.69 -18.01 -22.75
C GLU A 343 -1.79 -19.34 -21.98
N ALA A 344 -2.12 -20.44 -22.65
CA ALA A 344 -2.14 -21.77 -22.05
C ALA A 344 -0.73 -22.21 -21.62
N GLN A 345 0.28 -22.01 -22.46
CA GLN A 345 1.69 -22.28 -22.13
C GLN A 345 2.16 -21.44 -20.93
N LYS A 346 1.83 -20.15 -20.88
CA LYS A 346 2.16 -19.29 -19.72
C LYS A 346 1.54 -19.81 -18.44
N LYS A 347 0.27 -20.26 -18.47
CA LYS A 347 -0.38 -20.84 -17.29
C LYS A 347 0.31 -22.11 -16.83
N GLU A 348 0.75 -22.95 -17.76
CA GLU A 348 1.45 -24.20 -17.42
C GLU A 348 2.84 -23.93 -16.82
N LEU A 349 3.60 -23.00 -17.40
CA LEU A 349 4.89 -22.56 -16.83
C LEU A 349 4.75 -22.00 -15.41
N VAL A 350 3.69 -21.22 -15.15
CA VAL A 350 3.39 -20.70 -13.82
C VAL A 350 3.08 -21.83 -12.84
N LYS A 351 2.31 -22.85 -13.25
CA LYS A 351 2.05 -24.03 -12.40
C LYS A 351 3.34 -24.80 -12.13
N GLU A 352 4.15 -25.08 -13.15
CA GLU A 352 5.44 -25.76 -12.97
C GLU A 352 6.34 -25.00 -11.99
N GLN A 353 6.41 -23.66 -12.13
CA GLN A 353 7.17 -22.83 -11.21
C GLN A 353 6.62 -22.95 -9.78
N MET A 354 5.30 -22.91 -9.59
CA MET A 354 4.67 -23.06 -8.27
C MET A 354 4.98 -24.43 -7.66
N MET A 355 4.95 -25.50 -8.44
CA MET A 355 5.32 -26.85 -8.01
C MET A 355 6.80 -26.94 -7.64
N ARG A 356 7.69 -26.32 -8.42
CA ARG A 356 9.13 -26.24 -8.09
C ARG A 356 9.37 -25.46 -6.80
N GLU A 357 8.72 -24.30 -6.62
CA GLU A 357 8.81 -23.51 -5.39
C GLU A 357 8.29 -24.28 -4.18
N GLN A 358 7.20 -25.03 -4.33
CA GLN A 358 6.66 -25.90 -3.28
C GLN A 358 7.62 -27.06 -2.95
N ALA A 359 8.21 -27.70 -3.96
CA ALA A 359 9.22 -28.75 -3.76
C ALA A 359 10.46 -28.22 -3.02
N VAL A 360 10.94 -27.02 -3.37
CA VAL A 360 12.04 -26.33 -2.67
C VAL A 360 11.65 -26.02 -1.22
N ALA A 361 10.43 -25.53 -0.98
CA ALA A 361 9.94 -25.27 0.37
C ALA A 361 9.87 -26.54 1.25
N ILE A 362 9.42 -27.67 0.67
CA ILE A 362 9.41 -28.97 1.35
C ILE A 362 10.83 -29.43 1.65
N ALA A 363 11.75 -29.41 0.68
CA ALA A 363 13.14 -29.81 0.89
C ALA A 363 13.83 -28.98 1.99
N LEU A 364 13.59 -27.66 2.02
CA LEU A 364 14.07 -26.78 3.08
C LEU A 364 13.46 -27.15 4.45
N ALA A 365 12.17 -27.48 4.52
CA ALA A 365 11.52 -27.91 5.75
C ALA A 365 12.03 -29.27 6.25
N THR A 366 12.28 -30.23 5.36
CA THR A 366 12.84 -31.55 5.72
C THR A 366 14.28 -31.43 6.20
N SER A 367 15.09 -30.56 5.58
CA SER A 367 16.47 -30.29 6.03
C SER A 367 16.53 -29.61 7.42
N ALA A 368 15.53 -28.80 7.78
CA ALA A 368 15.42 -28.18 9.10
C ALA A 368 14.94 -29.14 10.20
N SER A 369 14.24 -30.23 9.83
CA SER A 369 13.74 -31.25 10.78
C SER A 369 14.73 -32.39 11.04
N GLY A 370 15.86 -32.45 10.34
CA GLY A 370 16.84 -33.55 10.41
C GLY A 370 17.89 -33.47 11.52
N ASN A 371 17.89 -32.44 12.38
CA ASN A 371 18.85 -32.32 13.48
C ASN A 371 18.19 -32.60 14.84
N SER A 372 17.92 -33.87 15.13
CA SER A 372 17.78 -34.37 16.51
C SER A 372 17.89 -35.90 16.57
N ARG A 373 18.94 -36.38 17.26
CA ARG A 373 19.21 -37.74 17.77
C ARG A 373 19.58 -38.79 16.69
N SER A 374 20.74 -39.42 16.70
CA SER A 374 21.37 -40.10 17.85
C SER A 374 22.89 -40.30 17.66
N SER A 375 23.60 -40.36 18.78
CA SER A 375 25.01 -40.76 18.92
C SER A 375 25.07 -42.24 19.30
N SER A 376 25.81 -43.08 18.55
CA SER A 376 26.58 -44.22 19.11
C SER A 376 27.51 -44.91 18.07
N LYS A 377 28.81 -44.63 18.20
CA LYS A 377 30.01 -45.52 18.14
C LYS A 377 30.29 -46.59 17.04
N HIS A 378 31.50 -46.43 16.46
CA HIS A 378 32.51 -47.38 15.92
C HIS A 378 32.15 -48.23 14.67
N PHE A 379 32.97 -48.34 13.63
CA PHE A 379 34.36 -48.81 13.55
C PHE A 379 35.12 -48.28 12.31
N ALA A 380 36.45 -48.44 12.35
CA ALA A 380 37.49 -48.05 11.38
C ALA A 380 37.32 -48.66 9.96
N ASP A 381 37.81 -48.00 8.91
CA ASP A 381 39.16 -48.27 8.37
C ASP A 381 39.54 -47.31 7.21
N ASP A 382 40.84 -47.20 6.99
CA ASP A 382 41.58 -46.30 6.11
C ASP A 382 41.19 -46.29 4.61
N LEU A 383 41.28 -45.10 3.99
CA LEU A 383 42.09 -44.84 2.77
C LEU A 383 41.95 -43.36 2.32
N SER A 384 42.97 -42.57 2.69
CA SER A 384 43.57 -41.45 1.94
C SER A 384 42.73 -40.65 0.93
N GLY A 385 42.47 -39.38 1.24
CA GLY A 385 42.35 -38.31 0.23
C GLY A 385 43.74 -37.93 -0.35
N PRO A 386 43.81 -37.02 -1.37
CA PRO A 386 43.46 -35.63 -1.09
C PRO A 386 42.84 -34.77 -2.24
N LEU A 387 42.08 -33.76 -1.79
CA LEU A 387 41.97 -32.36 -2.29
C LEU A 387 40.99 -31.93 -3.42
N SER A 388 40.13 -30.99 -2.98
CA SER A 388 39.62 -29.77 -3.64
C SER A 388 38.35 -29.82 -4.51
N PRO A 389 37.32 -29.00 -4.20
CA PRO A 389 36.22 -28.73 -5.12
C PRO A 389 36.62 -27.62 -6.10
N VAL A 390 36.57 -27.95 -7.39
CA VAL A 390 36.61 -26.96 -8.47
C VAL A 390 35.40 -26.03 -8.34
N SER A 391 35.68 -24.73 -8.20
CA SER A 391 34.67 -23.68 -8.27
C SER A 391 34.28 -23.45 -9.74
N LEU A 392 33.00 -23.60 -10.09
CA LEU A 392 32.43 -23.09 -11.35
C LEU A 392 31.43 -21.97 -11.08
N PRO A 393 31.30 -21.00 -12.00
CA PRO A 393 30.88 -19.64 -11.68
C PRO A 393 29.36 -19.46 -11.71
N ALA A 394 28.87 -18.53 -10.89
CA ALA A 394 27.49 -18.08 -10.85
C ALA A 394 26.99 -17.60 -12.23
N PRO A 395 25.78 -17.98 -12.67
CA PRO A 395 25.19 -17.43 -13.88
C PRO A 395 24.73 -15.98 -13.62
N LYS A 396 25.34 -15.05 -14.35
CA LYS A 396 25.01 -13.63 -14.40
C LYS A 396 23.58 -13.44 -14.94
N GLN A 397 22.86 -12.50 -14.33
CA GLN A 397 21.54 -12.06 -14.76
C GLN A 397 21.54 -11.61 -16.22
N LEU A 398 20.71 -12.27 -17.04
CA LEU A 398 20.36 -11.83 -18.39
C LEU A 398 19.49 -10.57 -18.29
N LYS A 399 20.06 -9.43 -18.68
CA LYS A 399 19.33 -8.20 -18.98
C LYS A 399 18.59 -8.41 -20.31
N PHE A 400 17.27 -8.40 -20.27
CA PHE A 400 16.46 -8.34 -21.49
C PHE A 400 16.58 -6.94 -22.10
N THR A 401 17.10 -6.89 -23.34
CA THR A 401 17.03 -5.72 -24.23
C THR A 401 16.04 -6.08 -25.34
N PRO A 402 15.06 -5.25 -25.68
CA PRO A 402 14.13 -5.56 -26.77
C PRO A 402 14.87 -5.45 -28.11
N GLY A 403 14.98 -6.58 -28.83
CA GLY A 403 15.55 -6.65 -30.16
C GLY A 403 14.62 -6.03 -31.20
N PHE A 404 15.13 -5.03 -31.92
CA PHE A 404 14.64 -4.61 -33.22
C PHE A 404 14.86 -5.75 -34.22
N VAL A 405 13.79 -6.19 -34.90
CA VAL A 405 13.90 -7.03 -36.09
C VAL A 405 13.90 -6.10 -37.30
N ASN A 406 15.05 -6.04 -37.99
CA ASN A 406 15.17 -5.48 -39.34
C ASN A 406 14.41 -6.38 -40.31
N VAL A 407 13.33 -5.86 -40.91
CA VAL A 407 12.80 -6.38 -42.18
C VAL A 407 13.03 -5.30 -43.23
N SER A 408 13.85 -5.66 -44.22
CA SER A 408 14.18 -4.86 -45.39
C SER A 408 12.94 -4.66 -46.26
N VAL A 409 12.45 -3.41 -46.36
CA VAL A 409 11.44 -3.00 -47.34
C VAL A 409 12.17 -2.27 -48.46
N ARG A 410 12.11 -2.84 -49.67
CA ARG A 410 12.60 -2.21 -50.90
C ARG A 410 11.47 -1.36 -51.50
N ASP A 411 11.76 -0.07 -51.56
CA ASP A 411 11.22 1.05 -52.34
C ASP A 411 10.01 0.84 -53.26
N SER A 412 9.04 1.76 -53.10
CA SER A 412 8.47 2.52 -54.23
C SER A 412 7.98 3.89 -53.74
N ALA A 413 8.55 4.94 -54.34
CA ALA A 413 8.21 6.35 -54.25
C ALA A 413 6.78 6.64 -54.72
N GLY A 414 6.11 7.74 -54.41
CA GLY A 414 6.43 8.93 -53.62
C GLY A 414 5.23 9.88 -53.72
N PHE A 415 5.05 10.78 -52.75
CA PHE A 415 4.38 12.07 -52.94
C PHE A 415 4.84 13.01 -51.83
N LEU A 416 5.41 14.14 -52.24
CA LEU A 416 5.73 15.28 -51.39
C LEU A 416 4.44 15.85 -50.79
N ASP A 417 4.43 16.07 -49.48
CA ASP A 417 3.93 17.36 -48.98
C ASP A 417 4.78 17.84 -47.80
N GLN A 418 5.05 19.14 -47.84
CA GLN A 418 6.07 19.84 -47.11
C GLN A 418 5.45 20.54 -45.89
N THR A 419 6.28 20.76 -44.87
CA THR A 419 6.11 21.67 -43.73
C THR A 419 5.57 21.09 -42.42
N ARG A 420 6.49 20.61 -41.58
CA ARG A 420 6.60 21.04 -40.16
C ARG A 420 7.96 20.61 -39.59
N LYS A 421 8.83 21.60 -39.40
CA LYS A 421 10.14 21.46 -38.75
C LYS A 421 9.92 21.23 -37.25
N MET A 422 10.44 20.13 -36.70
CA MET A 422 10.61 19.96 -35.24
C MET A 422 12.00 20.47 -34.84
N VAL A 423 12.04 21.36 -33.86
CA VAL A 423 13.25 21.76 -33.12
C VAL A 423 13.31 20.96 -31.82
N PRO A 424 14.46 20.40 -31.42
CA PRO A 424 14.59 19.69 -30.14
C PRO A 424 14.76 20.71 -29.01
N VAL A 425 13.81 20.77 -28.09
CA VAL A 425 13.93 21.57 -26.86
C VAL A 425 14.68 20.75 -25.82
N GLY A 426 15.87 21.25 -25.48
CA GLY A 426 16.78 20.66 -24.52
C GLY A 426 16.33 20.81 -23.05
N HIS A 427 16.96 19.97 -22.23
CA HIS A 427 17.30 20.16 -20.82
C HIS A 427 16.77 21.45 -20.16
N LEU A 428 15.78 21.32 -19.26
CA LEU A 428 15.44 22.37 -18.30
C LEU A 428 15.88 21.97 -16.89
N SER A 429 16.97 22.62 -16.50
CA SER A 429 17.49 22.88 -15.17
C SER A 429 16.41 23.41 -14.21
N MET A 430 16.30 22.80 -13.03
CA MET A 430 15.50 23.32 -11.93
C MET A 430 16.18 24.53 -11.28
N MET A 431 15.71 25.74 -11.58
CA MET A 431 15.98 26.91 -10.75
C MET A 431 14.96 27.02 -9.60
N LYS A 432 15.52 27.32 -8.42
CA LYS A 432 14.87 27.53 -7.13
C LYS A 432 14.00 28.78 -7.14
N LEU A 433 12.76 28.65 -6.67
CA LEU A 433 12.00 29.76 -6.10
C LEU A 433 12.16 29.75 -4.58
N THR A 434 12.67 30.86 -4.07
CA THR A 434 12.92 31.16 -2.66
C THR A 434 11.62 31.51 -1.94
N THR A 435 11.17 30.65 -1.04
CA THR A 435 10.17 30.99 -0.03
C THR A 435 10.88 31.11 1.33
N LYS A 436 10.98 32.33 1.85
CA LYS A 436 11.36 32.60 3.24
C LYS A 436 10.35 31.91 4.17
N GLY A 437 10.78 30.84 4.83
CA GLY A 437 9.99 30.15 5.85
C GLY A 437 10.89 29.20 6.63
N GLN A 438 10.91 29.34 7.96
CA GLN A 438 11.81 28.68 8.90
C GLN A 438 12.00 27.16 8.66
N THR A 439 13.06 26.76 7.94
CA THR A 439 13.43 25.35 7.72
C THR A 439 14.74 24.95 8.38
N GLY A 440 15.23 25.75 9.35
CA GLY A 440 16.48 25.48 10.10
C GLY A 440 16.30 24.62 11.37
N LYS A 441 15.07 24.22 11.73
CA LYS A 441 14.77 23.47 12.97
C LYS A 441 14.62 21.96 12.74
N LEU A 442 14.14 21.54 11.56
CA LEU A 442 13.89 20.13 11.25
C LEU A 442 15.18 19.30 11.06
N TRP A 443 16.21 19.91 10.46
CA TRP A 443 17.48 19.22 10.17
C TRP A 443 18.32 18.95 11.43
N ARG A 444 18.19 19.78 12.47
CA ARG A 444 18.82 19.53 13.79
C ARG A 444 18.18 18.34 14.52
N TRP A 445 16.86 18.19 14.40
CA TRP A 445 16.15 17.03 14.97
C TRP A 445 16.53 15.72 14.30
N LYS A 446 16.70 15.70 12.97
CA LYS A 446 17.04 14.46 12.25
C LYS A 446 18.44 13.94 12.59
N ARG A 447 19.41 14.84 12.84
CA ARG A 447 20.77 14.49 13.28
C ARG A 447 20.81 14.08 14.75
N SER A 448 20.08 14.79 15.61
CA SER A 448 19.88 14.44 17.03
C SER A 448 19.23 13.07 17.19
N HIS A 449 18.21 12.74 16.39
CA HIS A 449 17.49 11.47 16.49
C HIS A 449 18.33 10.26 16.05
N HIS A 450 19.21 10.42 15.05
CA HIS A 450 20.13 9.34 14.65
C HIS A 450 21.28 9.15 15.65
N GLN A 451 21.78 10.25 16.24
CA GLN A 451 22.77 10.19 17.31
C GLN A 451 22.18 9.62 18.60
N TRP A 452 20.92 9.95 18.89
CA TRP A 452 20.14 9.38 20.00
C TRP A 452 19.88 7.89 19.77
N LEU A 453 19.48 7.45 18.57
CA LEU A 453 19.27 6.03 18.25
C LEU A 453 20.55 5.20 18.32
N LEU A 454 21.70 5.74 17.91
CA LEU A 454 23.00 5.06 18.04
C LEU A 454 23.44 4.98 19.49
N GLN A 455 23.30 6.06 20.26
CA GLN A 455 23.55 6.04 21.71
C GLN A 455 22.59 5.09 22.43
N PHE A 456 21.31 5.05 22.07
CA PHE A 456 20.30 4.18 22.67
C PHE A 456 20.55 2.70 22.30
N ARG A 457 20.96 2.41 21.07
CA ARG A 457 21.34 1.06 20.63
C ARG A 457 22.59 0.55 21.34
N TRP A 458 23.59 1.41 21.55
CA TRP A 458 24.83 1.03 22.23
C TRP A 458 24.70 0.99 23.76
N LYS A 459 23.86 1.85 24.37
CA LYS A 459 23.67 1.90 25.83
C LYS A 459 22.90 0.71 26.41
N TRP A 460 22.12 -0.01 25.60
CA TRP A 460 21.31 -1.16 26.05
C TRP A 460 21.98 -2.53 25.84
N GLN A 461 23.21 -2.58 25.33
CA GLN A 461 23.94 -3.84 25.17
C GLN A 461 24.62 -4.34 26.46
N LYS A 462 24.77 -3.49 27.51
CA LYS A 462 25.39 -3.87 28.80
C LYS A 462 24.69 -3.18 29.99
N PRO A 463 23.56 -3.73 30.48
CA PRO A 463 22.71 -3.09 31.49
C PRO A 463 23.38 -2.81 32.85
N TRP A 464 24.45 -3.51 33.20
CA TRP A 464 25.16 -3.33 34.49
C TRP A 464 26.03 -2.07 34.55
N LYS A 465 26.30 -1.40 33.43
CA LYS A 465 27.01 -0.12 33.43
C LYS A 465 26.12 1.08 33.73
N LEU A 466 24.78 0.97 33.63
CA LEU A 466 23.87 2.11 33.87
C LEU A 466 24.03 2.72 35.27
N SER A 467 24.29 1.88 36.28
CA SER A 467 24.48 2.28 37.68
C SER A 467 25.74 3.11 37.93
N GLU A 468 26.79 2.97 37.12
CA GLU A 468 27.99 3.83 37.20
C GLU A 468 27.77 5.18 36.55
N TRP A 469 27.00 5.23 35.46
CA TRP A 469 26.76 6.46 34.71
C TRP A 469 25.74 7.38 35.38
N ILE A 470 24.76 6.83 36.12
CA ILE A 470 23.81 7.62 36.92
C ILE A 470 24.52 8.35 38.06
N LYS A 471 25.53 7.72 38.68
CA LYS A 471 26.36 8.35 39.71
C LYS A 471 27.16 9.54 39.17
N HIS A 472 27.72 9.42 37.97
CA HIS A 472 28.46 10.53 37.33
C HIS A 472 27.57 11.67 36.85
N SER A 473 26.32 11.41 36.42
CA SER A 473 25.39 12.49 36.08
C SER A 473 24.94 13.30 37.29
N ASP A 474 24.75 12.65 38.45
CA ASP A 474 24.39 13.33 39.70
C ASP A 474 25.54 14.19 40.25
N GLU A 475 26.80 13.76 40.08
CA GLU A 475 27.99 14.56 40.43
C GLU A 475 28.09 15.85 39.61
N THR A 476 27.70 15.84 38.33
CA THR A 476 27.69 17.04 37.48
C THR A 476 26.58 18.04 37.82
N ILE A 477 25.46 17.59 38.39
CA ILE A 477 24.33 18.46 38.75
C ILE A 477 24.60 19.21 40.07
N MET A 478 25.36 18.59 40.99
CA MET A 478 25.70 19.16 42.30
C MET A 478 26.83 20.22 42.27
N ARG A 479 27.49 20.43 41.12
CA ARG A 479 28.55 21.45 40.93
C ARG A 479 28.10 22.61 40.03
N SER A 480 26.90 23.15 40.26
CA SER A 480 26.52 24.46 39.71
C SER A 480 26.84 25.58 40.70
N LYS A 481 27.93 26.32 40.41
CA LYS A 481 28.40 27.51 41.15
C LYS A 481 27.39 28.67 40.97
N PRO A 482 27.09 29.50 41.98
CA PRO A 482 26.08 30.53 41.84
C PRO A 482 26.52 31.69 40.93
N ARG A 483 25.52 32.24 40.25
CA ARG A 483 25.52 33.24 39.17
C ARG A 483 26.10 34.60 39.60
N ALA A 484 27.01 35.17 38.79
CA ALA A 484 27.33 36.60 38.85
C ALA A 484 26.35 37.39 37.96
N LEU A 485 25.67 38.38 38.54
CA LEU A 485 24.84 39.36 37.84
C LEU A 485 25.76 40.47 37.33
N ALA A 486 25.74 40.74 36.03
CA ALA A 486 26.38 41.92 35.45
C ALA A 486 25.31 43.00 35.21
N LEU A 487 25.49 44.14 35.88
CA LEU A 487 24.92 45.44 35.56
C LEU A 487 25.36 45.86 34.15
N THR A 488 24.46 46.49 33.40
CA THR A 488 24.84 47.54 32.44
C THR A 488 23.73 48.56 32.38
N ASP A 489 24.11 49.75 32.82
CA ASP A 489 23.41 51.02 32.76
C ASP A 489 23.38 51.59 31.33
N ARG A 490 22.35 52.40 31.10
CA ARG A 490 22.14 53.50 30.12
C ARG A 490 23.13 53.74 28.97
N ILE A 491 22.61 54.00 27.76
CA ILE A 491 22.31 55.35 27.21
C ILE A 491 21.00 55.24 26.40
#